data_AF-A0A073KS04-F1
#
_entry.id   AF-A0A073KS04-F1
#
_cell.length_a   1.000
_cell.length_b   1.000
_cell.length_c   1.000
_cell.angle_alpha   90.00
_cell.angle_beta   90.00
_cell.angle_gamma   90.00
#
_symmetry.space_group_name_H-M   'P 1'
#
loop_
_entity.id
_entity.type
_entity.pdbx_description
1 polymer ?
#
loop_
_entity_poly.entity_id
_entity_poly.type
_entity_poly.pdbx_seq_one_letter_code
_entity_poly.pdbx_strand_id
1 'polypeptide(L)'
;MEWELYEKYKAQDDKALEFTERYAQKVRDAKESVAAAVVVYEDVLRKGFAGESVGTQKKKALGDIDKAKAALQVAEKEASQANEYAEQELQGRITVEDLWADWDNSIEPKVQKERVQPIIERAQKAILEYYRSIVAYYELNNEFNEIGSDLNSLARGRKGAQRYFYGVFQDADMPKIDEHIIEQIHRYQKLPVALQEKTN
;
A
#
# COMPACT_ATOMS: atom_id res chain seq x y z
N MET A 1 10.57 5.19 7.59
CA MET A 1 11.58 4.58 6.70
C MET A 1 11.16 4.96 5.31
N GLU A 2 12.00 5.69 4.60
CA GLU A 2 11.76 6.07 3.21
C GLU A 2 12.59 5.14 2.33
N TRP A 3 11.96 4.58 1.30
CA TRP A 3 12.62 3.72 0.33
C TRP A 3 13.08 4.58 -0.84
N GLU A 4 14.30 5.11 -0.75
CA GLU A 4 14.80 6.12 -1.69
C GLU A 4 14.82 5.64 -3.15
N LEU A 5 15.21 4.39 -3.40
CA LEU A 5 15.25 3.85 -4.76
C LEU A 5 13.85 3.77 -5.38
N TYR A 6 12.84 3.43 -4.58
CA TYR A 6 11.45 3.41 -5.01
C TYR A 6 10.91 4.80 -5.34
N GLU A 7 11.22 5.82 -4.52
CA GLU A 7 10.81 7.19 -4.85
C GLU A 7 11.51 7.72 -6.10
N LYS A 8 12.78 7.38 -6.31
CA LYS A 8 13.49 7.69 -7.57
C LYS A 8 12.86 6.97 -8.77
N TYR A 9 12.54 5.68 -8.64
CA TYR A 9 11.87 4.90 -9.68
C TYR A 9 10.53 5.51 -10.08
N LYS A 10 9.74 6.00 -9.12
CA LYS A 10 8.45 6.65 -9.42
C LYS A 10 8.60 7.96 -10.20
N ALA A 11 9.65 8.73 -9.91
CA ALA A 11 9.87 10.05 -10.51
C ALA A 11 10.76 10.02 -11.76
N GLN A 12 11.35 8.87 -12.10
CA GLN A 12 12.41 8.82 -13.11
C GLN A 12 11.94 9.17 -14.53
N ASP A 13 10.66 8.95 -14.82
CA ASP A 13 10.08 9.17 -16.14
C ASP A 13 9.29 10.49 -16.26
N ASP A 14 9.17 11.27 -15.18
CA ASP A 14 8.41 12.53 -15.18
C ASP A 14 8.91 13.48 -16.26
N LYS A 15 10.23 13.56 -16.45
CA LYS A 15 10.86 14.39 -17.48
C LYS A 15 10.57 13.88 -18.90
N ALA A 16 10.59 12.56 -19.11
CA ALA A 16 10.28 11.96 -20.39
C ALA A 16 8.79 12.19 -20.75
N LEU A 17 7.91 12.07 -19.76
CA LEU A 17 6.48 12.29 -19.91
C LEU A 17 6.15 13.76 -20.20
N GLU A 18 6.69 14.71 -19.44
CA GLU A 18 6.52 16.15 -19.70
C GLU A 18 7.06 16.54 -21.10
N PHE A 19 8.22 15.99 -21.47
CA PHE A 19 8.83 16.26 -22.77
C PHE A 19 7.97 15.77 -23.94
N THR A 20 7.52 14.51 -23.89
CA THR A 20 6.68 13.92 -24.95
C THR A 20 5.30 14.56 -25.02
N GLU A 21 4.71 14.94 -23.88
CA GLU A 21 3.41 15.62 -23.82
C GLU A 21 3.45 16.99 -24.51
N ARG A 22 4.56 17.74 -24.39
CA ARG A 22 4.75 19.01 -25.09
C ARG A 22 4.67 18.85 -26.61
N TYR A 23 5.26 17.79 -27.17
CA TYR A 23 5.20 17.55 -28.61
C TYR A 23 3.86 16.94 -29.04
N ALA A 24 3.23 16.13 -28.20
CA ALA A 24 1.85 15.70 -28.41
C ALA A 24 0.89 16.90 -28.49
N GLN A 25 1.09 17.93 -27.65
CA GLN A 25 0.30 19.16 -27.71
C GLN A 25 0.49 19.90 -29.03
N LYS A 26 1.73 20.05 -29.53
CA LYS A 26 1.98 20.65 -30.86
C LYS A 26 1.20 19.95 -31.98
N VAL A 27 1.12 18.61 -31.93
CA VAL A 27 0.34 17.83 -32.90
C VAL A 27 -1.16 18.13 -32.77
N ARG A 28 -1.68 18.25 -31.53
CA ARG A 28 -3.08 18.64 -31.29
C ARG A 28 -3.37 20.03 -31.87
N ASP A 29 -2.55 21.02 -31.56
CA ASP A 29 -2.70 22.40 -32.04
C ASP A 29 -2.63 22.48 -33.58
N ALA A 30 -1.76 21.69 -34.21
CA ALA A 30 -1.66 21.62 -35.66
C ALA A 30 -2.88 20.95 -36.31
N LYS A 31 -3.45 19.91 -35.68
CA LYS A 31 -4.71 19.28 -36.13
C LYS A 31 -5.88 20.26 -36.04
N GLU A 32 -5.96 21.02 -34.96
CA GLU A 32 -6.97 22.08 -34.80
C GLU A 32 -6.81 23.16 -35.87
N SER A 33 -5.57 23.55 -36.20
CA SER A 33 -5.30 24.53 -37.27
C SER A 33 -5.75 24.02 -38.65
N VAL A 34 -5.54 22.74 -38.95
CA VAL A 34 -6.05 22.12 -40.19
C VAL A 34 -7.58 22.15 -40.20
N ALA A 35 -8.23 21.76 -39.10
CA ALA A 35 -9.69 21.78 -38.99
C ALA A 35 -10.26 23.19 -39.19
N ALA A 36 -9.66 24.20 -38.56
CA ALA A 36 -10.06 25.59 -38.72
C ALA A 36 -9.91 26.07 -40.18
N ALA A 37 -8.81 25.73 -40.86
CA ALA A 37 -8.62 26.08 -42.27
C ALA A 37 -9.66 25.40 -43.19
N VAL A 38 -10.05 24.16 -42.88
CA VAL A 38 -11.12 23.45 -43.60
C VAL A 38 -12.48 24.14 -43.40
N VAL A 39 -12.82 24.55 -42.18
CA VAL A 39 -14.07 25.29 -41.92
C VAL A 39 -14.12 26.60 -42.71
N VAL A 40 -13.02 27.35 -42.76
CA VAL A 40 -12.94 28.58 -43.58
C VAL A 40 -13.18 28.28 -45.06
N TYR A 41 -12.63 27.18 -45.58
CA TYR A 41 -12.87 26.75 -46.95
C TYR A 41 -14.33 26.37 -47.21
N GLU A 42 -14.98 25.67 -46.28
CA GLU A 42 -16.41 25.32 -46.36
C GLU A 42 -17.31 26.56 -46.41
N ASP A 43 -17.01 27.58 -45.61
CA ASP A 43 -17.74 28.85 -45.64
C ASP A 43 -17.57 29.60 -46.97
N VAL A 44 -16.37 29.56 -47.55
CA VAL A 44 -16.12 30.10 -48.90
C VAL A 44 -16.95 29.35 -49.95
N LEU A 45 -17.07 28.03 -49.83
CA LEU A 45 -17.91 27.23 -50.73
C LEU A 45 -19.39 27.61 -50.59
N ARG A 46 -19.90 27.77 -49.36
CA ARG A 46 -21.30 28.19 -49.13
C ARG A 46 -21.62 29.52 -49.81
N LYS A 47 -20.73 30.51 -49.72
CA LYS A 47 -20.88 31.79 -50.44
C LYS A 47 -20.89 31.61 -51.96
N GLY A 48 -20.00 30.76 -52.46
CA GLY A 48 -19.98 30.39 -53.89
C GLY A 48 -21.29 29.75 -54.35
N PHE A 49 -21.89 28.86 -53.54
CA PHE A 49 -23.19 28.24 -53.84
C PHE A 49 -24.36 29.23 -53.76
N ALA A 50 -24.24 30.29 -52.97
CA ALA A 50 -25.21 31.40 -52.94
C ALA A 50 -25.09 32.35 -54.15
N GLY A 51 -24.17 32.09 -55.10
CA GLY A 51 -23.99 32.88 -56.32
C GLY A 51 -22.92 33.98 -56.22
N GLU A 52 -22.18 34.06 -55.12
CA GLU A 52 -21.07 35.01 -54.98
C GLU A 52 -19.83 34.58 -55.79
N SER A 53 -19.10 35.54 -56.34
CA SER A 53 -17.83 35.28 -57.02
C SER A 53 -16.69 35.09 -56.00
N VAL A 54 -16.38 33.83 -55.68
CA VAL A 54 -15.44 33.44 -54.61
C VAL A 54 -14.09 32.87 -55.07
N GLY A 55 -13.76 32.94 -56.37
CA GLY A 55 -12.58 32.25 -56.95
C GLY A 55 -11.24 32.53 -56.23
N THR A 56 -10.95 33.80 -55.93
CA THR A 56 -9.72 34.19 -55.21
C THR A 56 -9.71 33.69 -53.77
N GLN A 57 -10.86 33.77 -53.08
CA GLN A 57 -11.00 33.30 -51.69
C GLN A 57 -10.81 31.78 -51.62
N LYS A 58 -11.35 31.04 -52.59
CA LYS A 58 -11.19 29.58 -52.70
C LYS A 58 -9.72 29.19 -52.86
N LYS A 59 -9.00 29.86 -53.76
CA LYS A 59 -7.56 29.61 -53.97
C LYS A 59 -6.75 29.91 -52.71
N LYS A 60 -7.08 30.99 -51.99
CA LYS A 60 -6.44 31.33 -50.71
C LYS A 60 -6.70 30.25 -49.65
N ALA A 61 -7.97 29.88 -49.44
CA ALA A 61 -8.35 28.89 -48.43
C ALA A 61 -7.72 27.51 -48.69
N LEU A 62 -7.61 27.07 -49.94
CA LEU A 62 -6.86 25.85 -50.29
C LEU A 62 -5.37 25.97 -49.95
N GLY A 63 -4.73 27.10 -50.25
CA GLY A 63 -3.34 27.35 -49.87
C GLY A 63 -3.12 27.38 -48.35
N ASP A 64 -4.10 27.88 -47.58
CA ASP A 64 -4.05 27.89 -46.12
C ASP A 64 -4.22 26.46 -45.55
N ILE A 65 -5.08 25.62 -46.16
CA ILE A 65 -5.17 24.18 -45.82
C ILE A 65 -3.85 23.46 -46.10
N ASP A 66 -3.23 23.68 -47.26
CA ASP A 66 -1.98 23.01 -47.61
C ASP A 66 -0.84 23.40 -46.66
N LYS A 67 -0.76 24.68 -46.27
CA LYS A 67 0.18 25.16 -45.25
C LYS A 67 -0.09 24.51 -43.89
N ALA A 68 -1.34 24.43 -43.47
CA ALA A 68 -1.71 23.80 -42.20
C ALA A 68 -1.36 22.30 -42.19
N LYS A 69 -1.61 21.59 -43.29
CA LYS A 69 -1.23 20.17 -43.44
C LYS A 69 0.28 19.96 -43.41
N ALA A 70 1.04 20.84 -44.05
CA ALA A 70 2.51 20.79 -44.00
C ALA A 70 3.02 21.02 -42.57
N ALA A 71 2.44 21.97 -41.84
CA ALA A 71 2.77 22.21 -40.43
C ALA A 71 2.44 20.98 -39.55
N LEU A 72 1.30 20.33 -39.79
CA LEU A 72 0.93 19.09 -39.11
C LEU A 72 1.95 17.97 -39.36
N GLN A 73 2.38 17.74 -40.59
CA GLN A 73 3.39 16.73 -40.91
C GLN A 73 4.71 16.99 -40.17
N VAL A 74 5.13 18.25 -40.06
CA VAL A 74 6.32 18.63 -39.28
C VAL A 74 6.11 18.34 -37.80
N ALA A 75 4.96 18.71 -37.23
CA ALA A 75 4.65 18.44 -35.83
C ALA A 75 4.62 16.94 -35.51
N GLU A 76 4.02 16.12 -36.38
CA GLU A 76 3.98 14.66 -36.21
C GLU A 76 5.38 14.04 -36.29
N LYS A 77 6.23 14.51 -37.20
CA LYS A 77 7.62 14.08 -37.28
C LYS A 77 8.43 14.47 -36.05
N GLU A 78 8.30 15.72 -35.59
CA GLU A 78 8.95 16.18 -34.36
C GLU A 78 8.50 15.35 -33.14
N ALA A 79 7.21 15.03 -33.04
CA ALA A 79 6.69 14.21 -31.95
C ALA A 79 7.25 12.78 -31.97
N SER A 80 7.37 12.17 -33.17
CA SER A 80 8.00 10.86 -33.30
C SER A 80 9.46 10.88 -32.84
N GLN A 81 10.24 11.88 -33.26
CA GLN A 81 11.64 12.03 -32.87
C GLN A 81 11.79 12.36 -31.38
N ALA A 82 10.86 13.13 -30.82
CA ALA A 82 10.83 13.43 -29.40
C ALA A 82 10.58 12.17 -28.55
N ASN A 83 9.71 11.27 -29.00
CA ASN A 83 9.49 9.98 -28.32
C ASN A 83 10.76 9.11 -28.34
N GLU A 84 11.40 8.96 -29.51
CA GLU A 84 12.66 8.20 -29.62
C GLU A 84 13.75 8.76 -28.70
N TYR A 85 13.90 10.09 -28.66
CA TYR A 85 14.84 10.74 -27.76
C TYR A 85 14.48 10.54 -26.29
N ALA A 86 13.20 10.63 -25.94
CA ALA A 86 12.74 10.43 -24.57
C ALA A 86 13.04 9.00 -24.08
N GLU A 87 12.78 7.98 -24.92
CA GLU A 87 13.09 6.58 -24.62
C GLU A 87 14.60 6.33 -24.41
N GLN A 88 15.45 6.96 -25.23
CA GLN A 88 16.89 6.71 -25.20
C GLN A 88 17.63 7.51 -24.11
N GLU A 89 17.21 8.76 -23.89
CA GLU A 89 18.02 9.74 -23.15
C GLU A 89 17.34 10.28 -21.89
N LEU A 90 16.00 10.22 -21.81
CA LEU A 90 15.24 10.82 -20.69
C LEU A 90 14.58 9.79 -19.78
N GLN A 91 14.25 8.60 -20.28
CA GLN A 91 13.71 7.52 -19.47
C GLN A 91 14.70 7.09 -18.40
N GLY A 92 14.16 6.82 -17.22
CA GLY A 92 14.98 6.34 -16.13
C GLY A 92 15.53 4.94 -16.37
N ARG A 93 16.62 4.63 -15.69
CA ARG A 93 17.32 3.34 -15.81
C ARG A 93 17.01 2.38 -14.68
N ILE A 94 16.25 2.81 -13.67
CA ILE A 94 15.91 1.96 -12.53
C ILE A 94 14.83 0.99 -12.99
N THR A 95 15.13 -0.29 -12.90
CA THR A 95 14.25 -1.38 -13.28
C THR A 95 13.47 -1.91 -12.08
N VAL A 96 12.46 -2.75 -12.33
CA VAL A 96 11.75 -3.45 -11.25
C VAL A 96 12.68 -4.45 -10.57
N GLU A 97 13.63 -5.04 -11.30
CA GLU A 97 14.67 -5.91 -10.78
C GLU A 97 15.60 -5.17 -9.81
N ASP A 98 15.95 -3.91 -10.10
CA ASP A 98 16.73 -3.07 -9.18
C ASP A 98 15.97 -2.81 -7.87
N LEU A 99 14.66 -2.56 -7.97
CA LEU A 99 13.80 -2.43 -6.79
C LEU A 99 13.76 -3.73 -5.99
N TRP A 100 13.55 -4.86 -6.66
CA TRP A 100 13.48 -6.15 -5.99
C TRP A 100 14.80 -6.47 -5.27
N ALA A 101 15.94 -6.22 -5.92
CA ALA A 101 17.25 -6.39 -5.32
C ALA A 101 17.46 -5.48 -4.09
N ASP A 102 17.05 -4.21 -4.15
CA ASP A 102 17.16 -3.31 -3.00
C ASP A 102 16.18 -3.67 -1.87
N TRP A 103 15.00 -4.19 -2.21
CA TRP A 103 14.05 -4.68 -1.22
C TRP A 103 14.64 -5.82 -0.39
N ASP A 104 15.12 -6.87 -1.06
CA ASP A 104 15.65 -8.07 -0.40
C ASP A 104 16.95 -7.78 0.37
N ASN A 105 17.81 -6.91 -0.16
CA ASN A 105 19.14 -6.68 0.42
C ASN A 105 19.16 -5.54 1.46
N SER A 106 18.29 -4.54 1.34
CA SER A 106 18.33 -3.33 2.15
C SER A 106 17.08 -3.17 3.01
N ILE A 107 15.88 -3.21 2.39
CA ILE A 107 14.64 -2.80 3.05
C ILE A 107 14.10 -3.89 3.97
N GLU A 108 13.90 -5.11 3.47
CA GLU A 108 13.36 -6.22 4.26
C GLU A 108 14.24 -6.50 5.49
N PRO A 109 15.58 -6.68 5.38
CA PRO A 109 16.41 -6.97 6.54
C PRO A 109 16.34 -5.86 7.59
N LYS A 110 16.25 -4.60 7.16
CA LYS A 110 16.14 -3.45 8.06
C LYS A 110 14.78 -3.41 8.76
N VAL A 111 13.68 -3.62 8.02
CA VAL A 111 12.33 -3.69 8.60
C VAL A 111 12.23 -4.86 9.57
N GLN A 112 12.74 -6.03 9.20
CA GLN A 112 12.79 -7.21 10.06
C GLN A 112 13.51 -6.89 11.37
N LYS A 113 14.73 -6.37 11.28
CA LYS A 113 15.55 -6.07 12.47
C LYS A 113 14.97 -4.96 13.34
N GLU A 114 14.57 -3.84 12.75
CA GLU A 114 14.22 -2.62 13.50
C GLU A 114 12.77 -2.60 13.97
N ARG A 115 11.87 -3.30 13.27
CA ARG A 115 10.41 -3.18 13.51
C ARG A 115 9.75 -4.50 13.87
N VAL A 116 10.11 -5.60 13.20
CA VAL A 116 9.46 -6.90 13.40
C VAL A 116 10.06 -7.61 14.61
N GLN A 117 11.39 -7.72 14.67
CA GLN A 117 12.10 -8.44 15.71
C GLN A 117 11.76 -7.94 17.13
N PRO A 118 11.65 -6.62 17.41
CA PRO A 118 11.23 -6.14 18.72
C PRO A 118 9.81 -6.58 19.12
N ILE A 119 8.89 -6.71 18.15
CA ILE A 119 7.52 -7.21 18.40
C ILE A 119 7.56 -8.68 18.78
N ILE A 120 8.34 -9.48 18.03
CA ILE A 120 8.52 -10.91 18.28
C ILE A 120 9.15 -11.13 19.67
N GLU A 121 10.23 -10.42 19.99
CA GLU A 121 10.90 -10.54 21.29
C GLU A 121 10.00 -10.14 22.45
N ARG A 122 9.18 -9.10 22.29
CA ARG A 122 8.19 -8.71 23.29
C ARG A 122 7.14 -9.81 23.50
N ALA A 123 6.65 -10.41 22.42
CA ALA A 123 5.70 -11.51 22.51
C ALA A 123 6.31 -12.76 23.18
N GLN A 124 7.54 -13.12 22.82
CA GLN A 124 8.28 -14.22 23.44
C GLN A 124 8.47 -14.02 24.94
N LYS A 125 8.84 -12.80 25.37
CA LYS A 125 8.96 -12.45 26.79
C LYS A 125 7.62 -12.60 27.52
N ALA A 126 6.53 -12.10 26.94
CA ALA A 126 5.20 -12.20 27.55
C ALA A 126 4.73 -13.66 27.70
N ILE A 127 4.97 -14.49 26.68
CA ILE A 127 4.66 -15.93 26.74
C ILE A 127 5.48 -16.62 27.83
N LEU A 128 6.77 -16.30 27.95
CA LEU A 128 7.63 -16.86 29.00
C LEU A 128 7.14 -16.47 30.40
N GLU A 129 6.77 -15.21 30.61
CA GLU A 129 6.24 -14.73 31.89
C GLU A 129 4.90 -15.39 32.24
N TYR A 130 4.04 -15.62 31.24
CA TYR A 130 2.80 -16.39 31.43
C TYR A 130 3.09 -17.83 31.88
N TYR A 131 4.01 -18.53 31.21
CA TYR A 131 4.39 -19.89 31.61
C TYR A 131 5.04 -19.94 33.00
N ARG A 132 5.89 -18.96 33.35
CA ARG A 132 6.43 -18.84 34.70
C ARG A 132 5.34 -18.63 35.74
N SER A 133 4.32 -17.83 35.42
CA SER A 133 3.17 -17.60 36.30
C SER A 133 2.37 -18.88 36.53
N ILE A 134 2.18 -19.71 35.50
CA ILE A 134 1.53 -21.02 35.65
C ILE A 134 2.34 -21.94 36.57
N VAL A 135 3.66 -22.01 36.38
CA VAL A 135 4.53 -22.85 37.22
C VAL A 135 4.46 -22.39 38.68
N ALA A 136 4.63 -21.10 38.93
CA ALA A 136 4.55 -20.54 40.29
C ALA A 136 3.18 -20.79 40.95
N TYR A 137 2.09 -20.72 40.17
CA TYR A 137 0.75 -21.05 40.65
C TYR A 137 0.65 -22.51 41.13
N TYR A 138 1.17 -23.45 40.34
CA TYR A 138 1.15 -24.87 40.69
C TYR A 138 2.09 -25.22 41.86
N GLU A 139 3.25 -24.58 41.95
CA GLU A 139 4.15 -24.73 43.10
C GLU A 139 3.44 -24.33 44.41
N LEU A 140 2.78 -23.17 44.41
CA LEU A 140 2.02 -22.70 45.57
C LEU A 140 0.79 -23.59 45.86
N ASN A 141 0.09 -24.05 44.82
CA ASN A 141 -1.03 -24.98 44.99
C ASN A 141 -0.59 -26.29 45.65
N ASN A 142 0.56 -26.83 45.26
CA ASN A 142 1.10 -28.06 45.86
C ASN A 142 1.42 -27.85 47.35
N GLU A 143 2.08 -26.74 47.71
CA GLU A 143 2.36 -26.38 49.11
C GLU A 143 1.09 -26.38 49.98
N PHE A 144 0.01 -25.74 49.50
CA PHE A 144 -1.24 -25.66 50.26
C PHE A 144 -2.08 -26.95 50.21
N ASN A 145 -1.99 -27.75 49.15
CA ASN A 145 -2.67 -29.04 49.08
C ASN A 145 -2.08 -30.07 50.05
N GLU A 146 -0.76 -30.05 50.26
CA GLU A 146 -0.12 -30.86 51.29
C GLU A 146 -0.66 -30.51 52.69
N ILE A 147 -0.74 -29.22 53.01
CA ILE A 147 -1.34 -28.73 54.26
C ILE A 147 -2.81 -29.17 54.37
N GLY A 148 -3.60 -29.02 53.31
CA GLY A 148 -5.01 -29.42 53.29
C GLY A 148 -5.20 -30.93 53.49
N SER A 149 -4.34 -31.75 52.89
CA SER A 149 -4.31 -33.20 53.07
C SER A 149 -4.04 -33.56 54.53
N ASP A 150 -3.04 -32.94 55.15
CA ASP A 150 -2.68 -33.15 56.55
C ASP A 150 -3.83 -32.76 57.48
N LEU A 151 -4.45 -31.60 57.27
CA LEU A 151 -5.62 -31.15 58.04
C LEU A 151 -6.81 -32.11 57.90
N ASN A 152 -7.09 -32.59 56.68
CA ASN A 152 -8.13 -33.59 56.43
C ASN A 152 -7.81 -34.93 57.12
N SER A 153 -6.54 -35.34 57.19
CA SER A 153 -6.12 -36.55 57.89
C SER A 153 -6.38 -36.45 59.40
N LEU A 154 -6.05 -35.29 60.01
CA LEU A 154 -6.29 -35.01 61.42
C LEU A 154 -7.78 -34.94 61.77
N ALA A 155 -8.61 -34.47 60.85
CA ALA A 155 -10.05 -34.37 61.04
C ALA A 155 -10.72 -35.75 61.15
N ARG A 156 -10.31 -36.73 60.33
CA ARG A 156 -10.91 -38.09 60.26
C ARG A 156 -10.94 -38.85 61.59
N GLY A 157 -10.09 -38.50 62.56
CA GLY A 157 -10.03 -39.13 63.88
C GLY A 157 -10.87 -38.47 64.98
N ARG A 158 -11.61 -37.39 64.71
CA ARG A 158 -12.30 -36.59 65.74
C ARG A 158 -13.82 -36.77 65.75
N LYS A 159 -14.45 -36.62 66.93
CA LYS A 159 -15.92 -36.60 67.08
C LYS A 159 -16.52 -35.26 66.64
N GLY A 160 -17.65 -35.30 65.94
CA GLY A 160 -18.39 -34.11 65.48
C GLY A 160 -18.55 -34.06 63.95
N ALA A 161 -19.19 -33.01 63.44
CA ALA A 161 -19.37 -32.81 62.00
C ALA A 161 -18.00 -32.63 61.31
N GLN A 162 -17.71 -33.51 60.37
CA GLN A 162 -16.47 -33.50 59.59
C GLN A 162 -16.61 -32.47 58.45
N ARG A 163 -15.78 -31.42 58.46
CA ARG A 163 -15.66 -30.49 57.33
C ARG A 163 -14.43 -30.86 56.52
N TYR A 164 -14.59 -30.92 55.21
CA TYR A 164 -13.49 -31.13 54.29
C TYR A 164 -12.79 -29.80 54.00
N PHE A 165 -11.47 -29.77 54.16
CA PHE A 165 -10.65 -28.65 53.75
C PHE A 165 -10.37 -28.78 52.25
N TYR A 166 -11.04 -27.95 51.44
CA TYR A 166 -10.80 -27.85 50.01
C TYR A 166 -9.49 -27.14 49.71
N GLY A 167 -8.90 -27.43 48.55
CA GLY A 167 -7.71 -26.73 48.05
C GLY A 167 -8.00 -25.23 47.85
N VAL A 168 -6.96 -24.42 48.05
CA VAL A 168 -7.04 -22.94 47.95
C VAL A 168 -7.14 -22.47 46.50
N PHE A 169 -6.67 -23.28 45.56
CA PHE A 169 -6.48 -22.93 44.16
C PHE A 169 -7.38 -23.79 43.27
N GLN A 170 -8.03 -23.18 42.27
CA GLN A 170 -8.80 -23.91 41.25
C GLN A 170 -8.11 -23.76 39.89
N ASP A 171 -8.17 -24.79 39.05
CA ASP A 171 -7.62 -24.71 37.68
C ASP A 171 -8.30 -23.62 36.82
N ALA A 172 -9.52 -23.22 37.19
CA ALA A 172 -10.27 -22.17 36.51
C ALA A 172 -9.77 -20.75 36.84
N ASP A 173 -9.02 -20.57 37.93
CA ASP A 173 -8.56 -19.25 38.37
C ASP A 173 -7.40 -18.74 37.50
N MET A 174 -6.65 -19.64 36.86
CA MET A 174 -5.57 -19.26 35.95
C MET A 174 -6.14 -18.82 34.59
N PRO A 175 -5.85 -17.58 34.14
CA PRO A 175 -6.26 -17.11 32.83
C PRO A 175 -5.69 -18.01 31.74
N LYS A 176 -6.51 -18.42 30.78
CA LYS A 176 -6.07 -19.21 29.63
C LYS A 176 -5.95 -18.33 28.40
N ILE A 177 -4.98 -18.63 27.54
CA ILE A 177 -4.92 -18.04 26.20
C ILE A 177 -6.13 -18.56 25.42
N ASP A 178 -7.01 -17.64 25.02
CA ASP A 178 -8.23 -17.95 24.27
C ASP A 178 -7.94 -17.90 22.76
N GLU A 179 -8.01 -19.07 22.11
CA GLU A 179 -7.81 -19.19 20.66
C GLU A 179 -8.82 -18.37 19.86
N HIS A 180 -10.04 -18.18 20.37
CA HIS A 180 -11.04 -17.36 19.71
C HIS A 180 -10.63 -15.89 19.68
N ILE A 181 -10.03 -15.39 20.78
CA ILE A 181 -9.47 -14.03 20.82
C ILE A 181 -8.32 -13.90 19.83
N ILE A 182 -7.43 -14.90 19.72
CA ILE A 182 -6.34 -14.89 18.73
C ILE A 182 -6.90 -14.86 17.31
N GLU A 183 -7.91 -15.69 17.01
CA GLU A 183 -8.54 -15.72 15.69
C GLU A 183 -9.17 -14.36 15.34
N GLN A 184 -9.85 -13.71 16.30
CA GLN A 184 -10.38 -12.36 16.11
C GLN A 184 -9.27 -11.35 15.83
N ILE A 185 -8.16 -11.41 16.56
CA ILE A 185 -7.02 -10.51 16.32
C ILE A 185 -6.45 -10.74 14.92
N HIS A 186 -6.29 -11.99 14.47
CA HIS A 186 -5.82 -12.29 13.11
C HIS A 186 -6.79 -11.79 12.03
N ARG A 187 -8.10 -11.94 12.26
CA ARG A 187 -9.13 -11.55 11.30
C ARG A 187 -9.30 -10.03 11.21
N TYR A 188 -9.28 -9.34 12.36
CA TYR A 188 -9.63 -7.92 12.45
C TYR A 188 -8.42 -7.00 12.68
N GLN A 189 -7.23 -7.56 12.92
CA GLN A 189 -5.98 -6.85 13.15
C GLN A 189 -6.06 -5.83 14.30
N LYS A 190 -6.91 -6.12 15.30
CA LYS A 190 -7.20 -5.26 16.45
C LYS A 190 -7.50 -6.11 17.69
N LEU A 191 -7.20 -5.57 18.87
CA LEU A 191 -7.64 -6.16 20.14
C LEU A 191 -9.17 -6.11 20.25
N PRO A 192 -9.85 -7.16 20.73
CA PRO A 192 -11.27 -7.10 21.05
C PRO A 192 -11.58 -6.01 22.08
N VAL A 193 -12.73 -5.34 21.94
CA VAL A 193 -13.15 -4.20 22.80
C VAL A 193 -13.09 -4.56 24.29
N ALA A 194 -13.52 -5.77 24.65
CA ALA A 194 -13.51 -6.26 26.03
C ALA A 194 -12.10 -6.33 26.67
N LEU A 195 -11.04 -6.34 25.86
CA LEU A 195 -9.64 -6.31 26.31
C LEU A 195 -9.02 -4.91 26.24
N GLN A 196 -9.61 -3.98 25.49
CA GLN A 196 -9.13 -2.60 25.39
C GLN A 196 -9.43 -1.80 26.66
N GLU A 197 -10.63 -1.96 27.23
CA GLU A 197 -11.07 -1.23 28.42
C GLU A 197 -10.32 -1.61 29.72
N LYS A 198 -9.67 -2.77 29.76
CA LYS A 198 -8.91 -3.26 30.93
C LYS A 198 -7.48 -2.72 31.03
N THR A 199 -7.10 -1.81 30.14
CA THR A 199 -5.73 -1.28 30.00
C THR A 199 -5.59 0.20 30.40
N ASN A 200 -6.68 0.83 30.87
CA ASN A 200 -6.71 2.18 31.46
C ASN A 200 -6.82 2.10 32.98
#